data_AF-A0A081B7T1-F1
#
_entry.id   AF-A0A081B7T1-F1
#
_cell.length_a   1.000
_cell.length_b   1.000
_cell.length_c   1.000
_cell.angle_alpha   90.00
_cell.angle_beta   90.00
_cell.angle_gamma   90.00
#
_symmetry.space_group_name_H-M   'P 1'
#
loop_
_entity.id
_entity.type
_entity.pdbx_description
1 polymer ?
#
loop_
_entity_poly.entity_id
_entity_poly.type
_entity_poly.pdbx_seq_one_letter_code
_entity_poly.pdbx_strand_id
1 'polypeptide(L)' 'MPSSASRLPMRLRKLIGTFLLMAWIIAYTVLAVTLGTASFFPQHVAVQLVYYVVAGIAWIFPVRYLLAWMQKPDTPA' A
#
# COMPACT_ATOMS: atom_id res chain seq x y z
N MET A 1 -20.31 -33.65 -9.70
CA MET A 1 -18.94 -33.09 -9.68
C MET A 1 -19.02 -31.65 -9.20
N PRO A 2 -18.68 -31.32 -7.94
CA PRO A 2 -18.59 -29.93 -7.52
C PRO A 2 -17.31 -29.32 -8.08
N SER A 3 -17.48 -28.31 -8.91
CA SER A 3 -16.42 -27.46 -9.45
C SER A 3 -15.71 -26.72 -8.31
N SER A 4 -14.47 -27.10 -8.07
CA SER A 4 -13.55 -26.47 -7.13
C SER A 4 -13.15 -25.09 -7.66
N ALA A 5 -13.99 -24.09 -7.38
CA ALA A 5 -13.66 -22.69 -7.55
C ALA A 5 -12.36 -22.40 -6.78
N SER A 6 -11.35 -21.99 -7.53
CA SER A 6 -9.96 -21.81 -7.13
C SER A 6 -9.80 -20.76 -6.03
N ARG A 7 -9.85 -21.18 -4.77
CA ARG A 7 -9.30 -20.40 -3.66
C ARG A 7 -7.78 -20.38 -3.85
N LEU A 8 -7.21 -19.24 -4.22
CA LEU A 8 -5.76 -19.10 -4.34
C LEU A 8 -5.10 -19.60 -3.03
N PRO A 9 -4.16 -20.55 -3.10
CA PRO A 9 -3.53 -21.08 -1.91
C PRO A 9 -2.90 -19.96 -1.09
N MET A 10 -3.04 -19.98 0.24
CA MET A 10 -2.51 -18.96 1.16
C MET A 10 -1.03 -18.58 0.91
N ARG A 11 -0.20 -19.54 0.47
CA ARG A 11 1.21 -19.30 0.11
C ARG A 11 1.36 -18.38 -1.11
N LEU A 12 0.51 -18.55 -2.13
CA LEU A 12 0.52 -17.74 -3.35
C LEU A 12 -0.02 -16.32 -3.08
N ARG A 13 -1.04 -16.20 -2.22
CA ARG A 13 -1.56 -14.89 -1.79
C ARG A 13 -0.52 -14.08 -1.01
N LYS A 14 0.30 -14.73 -0.20
CA LYS A 14 1.45 -14.09 0.47
C LYS A 14 2.52 -13.63 -0.53
N LEU A 15 2.86 -14.46 -1.52
CA LEU A 15 3.82 -14.10 -2.58
C LEU A 15 3.34 -12.88 -3.38
N ILE A 16 2.10 -12.91 -3.88
CA ILE A 16 1.49 -11.80 -4.62
C ILE A 16 1.43 -10.56 -3.74
N GLY A 17 1.00 -10.71 -2.48
CA GLY A 17 0.93 -9.61 -1.53
C GLY A 17 2.26 -8.91 -1.31
N THR A 18 3.37 -9.65 -1.20
CA THR A 18 4.72 -9.05 -1.09
C THR A 18 5.08 -8.22 -2.32
N PHE A 19 4.86 -8.76 -3.53
CA PHE A 19 5.12 -8.00 -4.76
C PHE A 19 4.22 -6.78 -4.89
N LEU A 20 2.93 -6.91 -4.53
CA LEU A 20 1.98 -5.80 -4.54
C LEU A 20 2.40 -4.71 -3.56
N LEU A 21 2.89 -5.09 -2.37
CA LEU A 21 3.36 -4.16 -1.36
C LEU A 21 4.63 -3.43 -1.81
N MET A 22 5.56 -4.13 -2.46
CA MET A 22 6.74 -3.53 -3.09
C MET A 22 6.35 -2.54 -4.19
N ALA A 23 5.51 -2.95 -5.14
CA ALA A 23 5.04 -2.08 -6.21
C ALA A 23 4.29 -0.86 -5.67
N TRP A 24 3.47 -1.05 -4.62
CA TRP A 24 2.74 0.00 -3.94
C TRP A 24 3.69 1.03 -3.31
N ILE A 25 4.72 0.58 -2.59
CA ILE A 25 5.72 1.47 -1.97
C ILE A 25 6.42 2.28 -3.05
N ILE A 26 6.86 1.66 -4.15
CA ILE A 26 7.53 2.36 -5.25
C ILE A 26 6.61 3.43 -5.84
N ALA A 27 5.40 3.06 -6.24
CA ALA A 27 4.43 3.98 -6.82
C ALA A 27 4.07 5.14 -5.88
N TYR A 28 3.85 4.83 -4.59
CA TYR A 28 3.53 5.82 -3.58
C TYR A 28 4.68 6.80 -3.34
N THR A 29 5.91 6.30 -3.24
CA THR A 29 7.09 7.14 -2.97
C THR A 29 7.34 8.10 -4.13
N VAL A 30 7.22 7.62 -5.37
CA VAL A 30 7.31 8.47 -6.56
C VAL A 30 6.23 9.55 -6.51
N LEU A 31 4.97 9.17 -6.29
CA LEU A 31 3.86 10.12 -6.22
C LEU A 31 4.05 11.16 -5.11
N ALA A 32 4.47 10.74 -3.92
CA ALA A 32 4.69 11.61 -2.77
C ALA A 32 5.82 12.62 -3.02
N VAL A 33 6.92 12.19 -3.62
CA VAL A 33 8.04 13.07 -3.99
C VAL A 33 7.61 14.03 -5.09
N THR A 34 6.99 13.54 -6.17
CA THR A 34 6.54 14.37 -7.29
C THR A 34 5.59 15.46 -6.84
N LEU A 35 4.63 15.13 -5.96
CA LEU A 35 3.72 16.11 -5.38
C LEU A 35 4.44 17.08 -4.43
N GLY A 36 5.36 16.60 -3.59
CA GLY A 36 6.10 17.45 -2.66
C GLY A 36 7.12 18.39 -3.31
N THR A 37 7.62 18.05 -4.50
CA THR A 37 8.52 18.89 -5.30
C THR A 37 7.79 19.66 -6.41
N ALA A 38 6.47 19.57 -6.48
CA ALA A 38 5.72 20.21 -7.54
C ALA A 38 5.84 21.73 -7.43
N SER A 39 5.99 22.42 -8.56
CA SER A 39 6.27 23.86 -8.60
C SER A 39 5.17 24.75 -7.99
N PHE A 40 3.98 24.20 -7.75
CA PHE A 40 2.88 24.88 -7.07
C PHE A 40 2.94 24.76 -5.54
N PHE A 41 3.84 23.95 -5.00
CA PHE A 41 3.99 23.84 -3.54
C PHE A 41 4.66 25.09 -2.99
N PRO A 42 4.12 25.69 -1.91
CA PRO A 42 4.75 26.83 -1.27
C PRO A 42 6.15 26.45 -0.79
N GLN A 43 7.16 27.28 -1.07
CA GLN A 43 8.56 27.10 -0.63
C GLN A 43 8.75 27.25 0.90
N HIS A 44 7.67 27.14 1.67
CA HIS A 44 7.67 27.23 3.12
C HIS A 44 7.98 25.86 3.73
N VAL A 45 9.12 25.79 4.43
CA VAL A 45 9.58 24.57 5.13
C VAL A 45 8.51 23.96 6.04
N ALA A 46 7.69 24.79 6.71
CA ALA A 46 6.61 24.31 7.56
C ALA A 46 5.53 23.53 6.78
N VAL A 47 5.15 24.00 5.59
CA VAL A 47 4.16 23.31 4.74
C VAL A 47 4.73 21.98 4.23
N GLN A 48 6.00 21.99 3.84
CA GLN A 48 6.69 20.80 3.38
C GLN A 48 6.84 19.74 4.48
N LEU A 49 7.13 20.16 5.72
CA LEU A 49 7.16 19.28 6.89
C LEU A 49 5.79 18.66 7.15
N VAL A 50 4.73 19.47 7.22
CA VAL A 50 3.36 18.97 7.44
C VAL A 50 2.95 18.01 6.33
N TYR A 51 3.26 18.35 5.07
CA TYR A 51 3.00 17.49 3.92
C TYR A 51 3.68 16.13 4.05
N TYR A 52 4.98 16.08 4.36
CA TYR A 52 5.69 14.80 4.51
C TYR A 52 5.20 14.00 5.71
N VAL A 53 4.81 14.64 6.81
CA VAL A 53 4.18 13.96 7.95
C VAL A 53 2.85 13.34 7.53
N VAL A 54 2.00 14.10 6.85
CA VAL A 54 0.69 13.60 6.38
C VAL A 54 0.87 12.50 5.34
N ALA A 55 1.78 12.65 4.38
CA ALA A 55 2.12 11.60 3.42
C ALA A 55 2.63 10.34 4.13
N GLY A 56 3.53 10.51 5.11
CA GLY A 56 4.04 9.45 5.97
C GLY A 56 2.99 8.76 6.85
N ILE A 57 1.80 9.34 7.02
CA ILE A 57 0.67 8.68 7.70
C ILE A 57 -0.32 8.10 6.69
N ALA A 58 -0.56 8.81 5.59
CA ALA A 58 -1.53 8.45 4.57
C ALA A 58 -1.24 7.08 3.94
N TRP A 59 0.03 6.70 3.77
CA TRP A 59 0.40 5.39 3.20
C TRP A 59 0.05 4.19 4.09
N ILE A 60 -0.21 4.39 5.39
CA ILE A 60 -0.57 3.33 6.34
C ILE A 60 -1.94 2.73 5.98
N PHE A 61 -2.86 3.56 5.48
CA PHE A 61 -4.20 3.12 5.07
C PHE A 61 -4.19 2.03 4.00
N PRO A 62 -3.49 2.19 2.87
CA PRO A 62 -3.40 1.14 1.86
C PRO A 62 -2.65 -0.10 2.36
N VAL A 63 -1.57 0.09 3.14
CA VAL A 63 -0.78 -1.03 3.67
C VAL A 63 -1.60 -1.90 4.62
N ARG A 64 -2.42 -1.31 5.51
CA ARG A 64 -3.28 -2.09 6.41
C ARG A 64 -4.30 -2.93 5.64
N TYR A 65 -4.87 -2.39 4.56
CA TYR A 65 -5.86 -3.09 3.74
C TYR A 65 -5.21 -4.29 3.02
N LEU A 66 -4.03 -4.06 2.45
CA LEU A 66 -3.26 -5.10 1.79
C LEU A 66 -2.81 -6.20 2.78
N LEU A 67 -2.32 -5.81 3.95
CA LEU A 67 -1.95 -6.74 5.03
C LEU A 67 -3.14 -7.57 5.51
N ALA A 68 -4.29 -6.95 5.74
CA ALA A 68 -5.50 -7.66 6.15
C ALA A 68 -5.94 -8.68 5.08
N TRP A 69 -5.81 -8.33 3.80
CA TRP A 69 -6.06 -9.25 2.70
C TRP A 69 -5.05 -10.41 2.67
N MET A 70 -3.76 -10.13 2.86
CA MET A 70 -2.71 -11.15 2.92
C MET A 70 -2.92 -12.12 4.09
N GLN A 71 -3.31 -11.60 5.26
CA GLN A 71 -3.46 -12.36 6.51
C GLN A 71 -4.80 -13.10 6.64
N LYS A 72 -5.79 -12.83 5.77
CA LYS A 72 -7.14 -13.42 5.87
C LYS A 72 -7.12 -14.96 5.84
N PRO A 73 -7.42 -15.68 6.92
CA PRO A 73 -7.37 -17.14 6.91
C PRO A 73 -8.40 -17.74 5.92
N ASP A 74 -8.02 -18.79 5.19
CA ASP A 74 -8.90 -19.45 4.21
C ASP A 74 -9.97 -20.35 4.85
N THR A 75 -9.84 -20.64 6.15
CA THR A 75 -10.74 -21.48 6.96
C THR A 75 -11.10 -20.72 8.24
N PRO A 76 -12.38 -20.54 8.59
CA PRO A 76 -12.75 -20.11 9.94
C PRO A 76 -12.35 -21.24 10.91
N ALA A 77 -11.53 -20.91 11.90
CA ALA A 77 -11.14 -21.84 12.97
C ALA A 77 -12.34 -22.30 13.79
#